data_AF-A0A2Z4ILK6-F1
#
_entry.id   AF-A0A2Z4ILK6-F1
#
_cell.length_a   1.000
_cell.length_b   1.000
_cell.length_c   1.000
_cell.angle_alpha   90.00
_cell.angle_beta   90.00
_cell.angle_gamma   90.00
#
_symmetry.space_group_name_H-M   'P 1'
#
loop_
_entity.id
_entity.type
_entity.pdbx_description
1 polymer ?
#
loop_
_entity_poly.entity_id
_entity_poly.type
_entity_poly.pdbx_seq_one_letter_code
_entity_poly.pdbx_strand_id
1 'polypeptide(L)'
;MAQTKTVAVINESKILVIENGSKLVPIRPICKALGIDEDGQKRKIENDDILNSVANLRLATGSDGKQYEMFCIPFKYIFGWLFTINPKNVKPEAREFVLSYKKKCYDVLYQNFVDTQEFLEAKQKVIEERLVLVDQAKANFKNAKGVLDEENKNLKKARELTFEEWLANNRQMNLFENGEEENYD
;
A
#
# COMPACT_ATOMS: atom_id res chain seq x y z
N MET A 1 31.04 -9.76 -19.76
CA MET A 1 31.72 -8.66 -19.03
C MET A 1 30.71 -8.05 -18.06
N ALA A 2 31.03 -7.92 -16.78
CA ALA A 2 30.12 -7.31 -15.80
C ALA A 2 29.97 -5.82 -16.11
N GLN A 3 28.76 -5.36 -16.39
CA GLN A 3 28.51 -3.96 -16.70
C GLN A 3 28.28 -3.19 -15.38
N THR A 4 29.20 -2.29 -15.04
CA THR A 4 29.00 -1.38 -13.90
C THR A 4 28.00 -0.32 -14.31
N LYS A 5 26.84 -0.28 -13.66
CA LYS A 5 25.89 0.82 -13.81
C LYS A 5 25.74 1.54 -12.48
N THR A 6 25.78 2.86 -12.53
CA THR A 6 25.37 3.69 -11.39
C THR A 6 23.84 3.65 -11.34
N VAL A 7 23.25 3.01 -10.32
CA VAL A 7 21.78 2.82 -10.26
C VAL A 7 21.15 3.42 -9.00
N ALA A 8 21.92 3.75 -7.96
CA ALA A 8 21.35 4.35 -6.76
C ALA A 8 22.14 5.57 -6.30
N VAL A 9 21.42 6.63 -5.94
CA VAL A 9 21.96 7.83 -5.31
C VAL A 9 21.44 7.85 -3.88
N ILE A 10 22.34 7.80 -2.89
CA ILE A 10 21.98 8.14 -1.51
C ILE A 10 22.54 9.53 -1.26
N ASN A 11 21.65 10.53 -1.25
CA ASN A 11 21.91 11.98 -1.13
C ASN A 11 23.22 12.40 -1.83
N GLU A 12 23.19 12.39 -3.17
CA GLU A 12 24.26 12.84 -4.08
C GLU A 12 25.48 11.91 -4.21
N SER A 13 25.62 10.90 -3.34
CA SER A 13 26.64 9.85 -3.50
C SER A 13 26.14 8.72 -4.40
N LYS A 14 26.80 8.56 -5.55
CA LYS A 14 26.56 7.46 -6.50
C LYS A 14 27.01 6.14 -5.91
N ILE A 15 26.07 5.23 -5.67
CA ILE A 15 26.37 3.84 -5.31
C ILE A 15 26.64 3.05 -6.58
N LEU A 16 27.81 2.43 -6.62
CA LEU A 16 28.17 1.46 -7.65
C LEU A 16 27.31 0.22 -7.47
N VAL A 17 26.50 -0.07 -8.48
CA VAL A 17 25.72 -1.31 -8.54
C VAL A 17 26.32 -2.19 -9.63
N ILE A 18 26.64 -3.43 -9.27
CA ILE A 18 27.07 -4.44 -10.23
C ILE A 18 25.82 -5.15 -10.71
N GLU A 19 25.54 -5.11 -12.01
CA GLU A 19 24.45 -5.87 -12.63
C GLU A 19 24.98 -7.19 -13.21
N ASN A 20 24.93 -8.26 -12.41
CA ASN A 20 25.14 -9.64 -12.86
C ASN A 20 23.91 -10.49 -12.53
N GLY A 21 22.73 -10.12 -13.06
CA GLY A 21 21.44 -10.79 -12.76
C GLY A 21 20.85 -10.48 -11.37
N SER A 22 21.62 -9.89 -10.46
CA SER A 22 21.17 -9.30 -9.19
C SER A 22 21.96 -8.03 -8.89
N LYS A 23 21.28 -6.98 -8.41
CA LYS A 23 21.90 -5.71 -8.03
C LYS A 23 22.74 -5.92 -6.76
N LEU A 24 24.06 -5.83 -6.88
CA LEU A 24 25.02 -5.99 -5.77
C LEU A 24 25.76 -4.69 -5.49
N VAL A 25 26.06 -4.44 -4.22
CA VAL A 25 26.74 -3.24 -3.75
C VAL A 25 28.02 -3.63 -3.01
N PRO A 26 29.21 -3.18 -3.47
CA PRO A 26 30.45 -3.34 -2.71
C PRO A 26 30.43 -2.42 -1.49
N ILE A 27 30.79 -2.94 -0.31
CA ILE A 27 30.78 -2.13 0.93
C ILE A 27 31.98 -1.19 1.02
N ARG A 28 33.11 -1.56 0.42
CA ARG A 28 34.38 -0.83 0.51
C ARG A 28 34.28 0.66 0.13
N PRO A 29 33.69 1.03 -1.03
CA PRO A 29 33.53 2.44 -1.39
C PRO A 29 32.69 3.21 -0.36
N ILE A 30 31.68 2.56 0.23
CA ILE A 30 30.81 3.17 1.24
C ILE A 30 31.58 3.36 2.55
N CYS A 31 32.33 2.36 2.99
CA CYS A 31 33.18 2.44 4.17
C CYS A 31 34.18 3.59 4.05
N LYS A 32 34.83 3.73 2.88
CA LYS A 32 35.73 4.84 2.57
C LYS A 32 35.02 6.19 2.59
N ALA A 33 33.80 6.28 2.03
CA ALA A 33 33.03 7.51 2.02
C ALA A 33 32.65 7.96 3.44
N LEU A 34 32.26 7.02 4.31
CA LEU A 34 31.87 7.29 5.70
C LEU A 34 33.06 7.41 6.67
N GLY A 35 34.25 6.97 6.27
CA GLY A 35 35.44 6.94 7.13
C GLY A 35 35.35 5.88 8.21
N ILE A 36 34.81 4.69 7.90
CA ILE A 36 34.67 3.56 8.84
C ILE A 36 35.56 2.39 8.43
N ASP A 37 35.95 1.57 9.42
CA ASP A 37 36.77 0.36 9.23
C ASP A 37 36.03 -0.69 8.39
N GLU A 38 36.52 -0.93 7.17
CA GLU A 38 35.96 -1.91 6.23
C GLU A 38 35.99 -3.34 6.79
N ASP A 39 37.10 -3.75 7.39
CA ASP A 39 37.27 -5.11 7.90
C ASP A 39 36.35 -5.35 9.11
N GLY A 40 36.19 -4.34 9.96
CA GLY A 40 35.23 -4.35 11.06
C GLY A 40 33.79 -4.44 10.57
N GLN A 41 33.42 -3.75 9.48
CA GLN A 41 32.08 -3.91 8.90
C GLN A 41 31.89 -5.28 8.26
N LYS A 42 32.90 -5.79 7.54
CA LYS A 42 32.86 -7.14 6.96
C LYS A 42 32.61 -8.20 8.04
N ARG A 43 33.36 -8.18 9.15
CA ARG A 43 33.15 -9.10 10.28
C ARG A 43 31.73 -9.00 10.87
N LYS A 44 31.18 -7.79 10.97
CA LYS A 44 29.79 -7.61 11.43
C LYS A 44 28.77 -8.24 10.49
N ILE A 45 29.00 -8.14 9.19
CA ILE A 45 28.14 -8.75 8.16
C ILE A 45 28.27 -10.28 8.21
N GLU A 46 29.47 -10.82 8.35
CA GLU A 46 29.72 -12.26 8.46
C GLU A 46 29.12 -12.86 9.75
N ASN A 47 29.00 -12.07 10.82
CA ASN A 47 28.37 -12.48 12.08
C ASN A 47 26.85 -12.25 12.12
N ASP A 48 26.26 -11.64 11.09
CA ASP A 48 24.81 -11.39 11.02
C ASP A 48 24.10 -12.54 10.29
N ASP A 49 23.11 -13.16 10.94
CA ASP A 49 22.42 -14.35 10.42
C ASP A 49 21.78 -14.14 9.04
N ILE A 50 21.32 -12.92 8.75
CA ILE A 50 20.67 -12.59 7.49
C ILE A 50 21.73 -12.21 6.45
N LEU A 51 22.59 -11.24 6.78
CA LEU A 51 23.54 -10.67 5.84
C LEU A 51 24.63 -11.68 5.46
N ASN A 52 25.08 -12.54 6.37
CA ASN A 52 26.09 -13.56 6.08
C ASN A 52 25.63 -14.53 4.98
N SER A 53 24.35 -14.91 4.98
CA SER A 53 23.80 -15.83 3.98
C SER A 53 23.73 -15.25 2.56
N VAL A 54 23.81 -13.92 2.43
CA VAL A 54 23.63 -13.21 1.15
C VAL A 54 24.85 -12.41 0.72
N ALA A 55 25.76 -12.08 1.63
CA ALA A 55 26.98 -11.36 1.36
C ALA A 55 28.04 -12.29 0.78
N ASN A 56 28.70 -11.86 -0.30
CA ASN A 56 29.65 -12.70 -1.02
C ASN A 56 30.75 -11.86 -1.67
N LEU A 57 31.93 -12.45 -1.87
CA LEU A 57 32.98 -11.89 -2.71
C LEU A 57 32.57 -11.95 -4.18
N ARG A 58 32.71 -10.83 -4.89
CA ARG A 58 32.36 -10.71 -6.31
C ARG A 58 33.36 -9.80 -7.02
N LEU A 59 33.62 -10.10 -8.30
CA LEU A 59 34.38 -9.20 -9.16
C LEU A 59 33.60 -7.91 -9.41
N ALA A 60 34.21 -6.78 -9.07
CA ALA A 60 33.65 -5.45 -9.14
C ALA A 60 34.66 -4.50 -9.79
N THR A 61 34.18 -3.57 -10.60
CA THR A 61 35.04 -2.54 -11.20
C THR A 61 35.27 -1.42 -10.18
N GLY A 62 36.53 -1.19 -9.83
CA GLY A 62 36.96 -0.07 -9.00
C GLY A 62 36.82 1.27 -9.72
N SER A 63 37.04 2.35 -8.96
CA SER A 63 36.96 3.72 -9.48
C SER A 63 38.03 4.04 -10.55
N ASP A 64 39.07 3.22 -10.65
CA ASP A 64 40.14 3.31 -11.63
C ASP A 64 39.87 2.49 -12.91
N GLY A 65 38.68 1.89 -13.03
CA GLY A 65 38.28 1.06 -14.16
C GLY A 65 38.82 -0.36 -14.13
N LYS A 66 39.59 -0.76 -13.11
CA LYS A 66 40.11 -2.12 -12.96
C LYS A 66 39.16 -3.01 -12.19
N GLN A 67 39.24 -4.32 -12.40
CA GLN A 67 38.42 -5.29 -11.66
C GLN A 67 39.14 -5.77 -10.41
N TYR A 68 38.39 -5.82 -9.31
CA TYR A 68 38.84 -6.32 -8.01
C TYR A 68 37.80 -7.27 -7.45
N GLU A 69 38.25 -8.25 -6.68
CA GLU A 69 37.36 -9.00 -5.83
C GLU A 69 36.95 -8.10 -4.64
N MET A 70 35.64 -7.84 -4.50
CA MET A 70 35.09 -6.98 -3.46
C MET A 70 33.99 -7.71 -2.69
N PHE A 71 33.95 -7.46 -1.38
CA PHE A 71 32.88 -7.95 -0.53
C PHE A 71 31.58 -7.17 -0.79
N CYS A 72 30.56 -7.87 -1.27
CA CYS A 72 29.33 -7.28 -1.75
C CYS A 72 28.11 -7.81 -0.98
N ILE A 73 27.12 -6.94 -0.80
CA ILE A 73 25.79 -7.28 -0.29
C ILE A 73 24.75 -7.02 -1.38
N PRO A 74 23.66 -7.80 -1.49
CA PRO A 74 22.57 -7.44 -2.38
C PRO A 74 21.94 -6.10 -2.03
N PHE A 75 21.57 -5.34 -3.05
CA PHE A 75 21.04 -3.98 -2.94
C PHE A 75 19.85 -3.87 -1.98
N LYS A 76 19.00 -4.90 -1.89
CA LYS A 76 17.88 -4.95 -0.94
C LYS A 76 18.32 -4.74 0.51
N TYR A 77 19.48 -5.30 0.91
CA TYR A 77 19.94 -5.31 2.29
C TYR A 77 20.87 -4.13 2.64
N ILE A 78 21.29 -3.34 1.64
CA ILE A 78 22.21 -2.23 1.87
C ILE A 78 21.64 -1.20 2.85
N PHE A 79 20.33 -0.97 2.78
CA PHE A 79 19.64 0.01 3.62
C PHE A 79 19.61 -0.43 5.08
N GLY A 80 19.34 -1.71 5.33
CA GLY A 80 19.40 -2.29 6.66
C GLY A 80 20.80 -2.22 7.25
N TRP A 81 21.83 -2.59 6.47
CA TRP A 81 23.22 -2.49 6.92
C TRP A 81 23.62 -1.03 7.22
N LEU A 82 23.32 -0.08 6.34
CA LEU A 82 23.58 1.35 6.57
C LEU A 82 22.94 1.86 7.86
N PHE A 83 21.73 1.39 8.18
CA PHE A 83 21.04 1.73 9.41
C PHE A 83 21.75 1.22 10.67
N THR A 84 22.57 0.17 10.58
CA THR A 84 23.38 -0.31 11.72
C THR A 84 24.59 0.57 12.03
N ILE A 85 25.01 1.45 11.12
CA ILE A 85 26.22 2.26 11.28
C ILE A 85 26.05 3.23 12.46
N ASN A 86 27.02 3.24 13.37
CA ASN A 86 27.03 4.15 14.52
C ASN A 86 27.57 5.53 14.10
N PRO A 87 26.79 6.62 14.22
CA PRO A 87 27.26 7.97 13.87
C PRO A 87 28.47 8.45 14.68
N LYS A 88 28.80 7.81 15.81
CA LYS A 88 30.02 8.11 16.58
C LYS A 88 31.31 7.58 15.94
N ASN A 89 31.18 6.60 15.03
CA ASN A 89 32.33 5.93 14.42
C ASN A 89 32.61 6.41 12.99
N VAL A 90 31.80 7.34 12.46
CA VAL A 90 32.01 7.93 11.13
C VAL A 90 32.82 9.21 11.23
N LYS A 91 33.43 9.64 10.13
CA LYS A 91 34.12 10.93 10.06
C LYS A 91 33.16 12.10 10.35
N PRO A 92 33.64 13.23 10.92
CA PRO A 92 32.78 14.34 11.34
C PRO A 92 31.85 14.85 10.23
N GLU A 93 32.33 14.93 9.00
CA GLU A 93 31.58 15.45 7.85
C GLU A 93 30.46 14.51 7.38
N ALA A 94 30.54 13.21 7.71
CA ALA A 94 29.51 12.22 7.36
C ALA A 94 28.46 12.02 8.47
N ARG A 95 28.68 12.59 9.67
CA ARG A 95 27.85 12.31 10.84
C ARG A 95 26.40 12.79 10.68
N GLU A 96 26.21 14.02 10.20
CA GLU A 96 24.87 14.58 9.97
C GLU A 96 24.10 13.79 8.91
N PHE A 97 24.81 13.35 7.87
CA PHE A 97 24.26 12.47 6.85
C PHE A 97 23.75 11.14 7.43
N VAL A 98 24.56 10.45 8.25
CA VAL A 98 24.11 9.19 8.87
C VAL A 98 22.93 9.40 9.82
N LEU A 99 22.92 10.51 10.57
CA LEU A 99 21.80 10.86 11.47
C LEU A 99 20.51 11.14 10.69
N SER A 100 20.57 11.92 9.63
CA SER A 100 19.39 12.22 8.79
C SER A 100 18.88 10.96 8.08
N TYR A 101 19.78 10.11 7.58
CA TYR A 101 19.42 8.81 7.04
C TYR A 101 18.67 7.95 8.06
N LYS A 102 19.18 7.84 9.29
CA LYS A 102 18.52 7.09 10.37
C LYS A 102 17.14 7.61 10.73
N LYS A 103 16.98 8.94 10.86
CA LYS A 103 15.67 9.56 11.12
C LYS A 103 14.66 9.17 10.04
N LYS A 104 15.05 9.31 8.77
CA LYS A 104 14.21 8.91 7.64
C LYS A 104 13.84 7.41 7.68
N CYS A 105 14.77 6.54 8.08
CA CYS A 105 14.46 5.13 8.28
C CYS A 105 13.42 4.92 9.39
N TYR A 106 13.54 5.61 10.53
CA TYR A 106 12.52 5.54 11.59
C TYR A 106 11.14 6.00 11.11
N ASP A 107 11.07 7.12 10.39
CA ASP A 107 9.82 7.64 9.83
C ASP A 107 9.16 6.62 8.89
N VAL A 108 9.95 6.02 7.99
CA VAL A 108 9.46 5.01 7.04
C VAL A 108 8.99 3.74 7.75
N LEU A 109 9.73 3.29 8.77
CA LEU A 109 9.33 2.12 9.56
C LEU A 109 8.03 2.40 10.32
N TYR A 110 7.90 3.57 10.94
CA TYR A 110 6.69 3.98 11.64
C TYR A 110 5.49 4.05 10.68
N GLN A 111 5.63 4.72 9.55
CA GLN A 111 4.58 4.80 8.52
C GLN A 111 4.13 3.41 8.03
N ASN A 112 5.08 2.51 7.80
CA ASN A 112 4.77 1.18 7.28
C ASN A 112 4.08 0.28 8.32
N PHE A 113 4.45 0.37 9.60
CA PHE A 113 3.91 -0.53 10.63
C PHE A 113 2.75 0.06 11.43
N VAL A 114 2.66 1.39 11.55
CA VAL A 114 1.65 2.08 12.37
C VAL A 114 0.64 2.79 11.48
N ASP A 115 1.05 3.79 10.69
CA ASP A 115 0.12 4.58 9.86
C ASP A 115 -0.66 3.69 8.88
N THR A 116 -0.04 2.61 8.40
CA THR A 116 -0.73 1.63 7.53
C THR A 116 -1.85 0.90 8.27
N GLN A 117 -1.67 0.56 9.56
CA GLN A 117 -2.73 -0.07 10.35
C GLN A 117 -3.84 0.93 10.68
N GLU A 118 -3.48 2.14 11.13
CA GLU A 118 -4.45 3.20 11.41
C GLU A 118 -5.29 3.55 10.17
N PHE A 119 -4.65 3.60 8.98
CA PHE A 119 -5.36 3.79 7.72
C PHE A 119 -6.36 2.66 7.42
N LEU A 120 -5.97 1.40 7.64
CA LEU A 120 -6.84 0.25 7.40
C LEU A 120 -8.05 0.25 8.35
N GLU A 121 -7.85 0.59 9.63
CA GLU A 121 -8.92 0.73 10.61
C GLU A 121 -9.89 1.86 10.23
N ALA A 122 -9.35 3.04 9.90
CA ALA A 122 -10.16 4.17 9.46
C ALA A 122 -10.95 3.86 8.18
N LYS A 123 -10.32 3.18 7.21
CA LYS A 123 -10.96 2.74 5.98
C LYS A 123 -12.09 1.75 6.25
N GLN A 124 -11.87 0.79 7.14
CA GLN A 124 -12.86 -0.22 7.49
C GLN A 124 -14.11 0.42 8.12
N LYS A 125 -13.92 1.38 9.03
CA LYS A 125 -15.02 2.15 9.63
C LYS A 125 -15.86 2.87 8.57
N VAL A 126 -15.21 3.53 7.61
CA VAL A 126 -15.92 4.21 6.51
C VAL A 126 -16.70 3.21 5.65
N ILE A 127 -16.14 2.03 5.39
CA ILE A 127 -16.83 0.98 4.62
C ILE A 127 -18.09 0.51 5.35
N GLU A 128 -18.01 0.27 6.66
CA GLU A 128 -19.14 -0.17 7.48
C GLU A 128 -20.26 0.87 7.50
N GLU A 129 -19.92 2.14 7.71
CA GLU A 129 -20.88 3.26 7.66
C GLU A 129 -21.57 3.35 6.29
N ARG A 130 -20.82 3.17 5.19
CA ARG A 130 -21.38 3.20 3.83
C ARG A 130 -22.21 1.97 3.51
N LEU A 131 -21.87 0.81 4.05
CA LEU A 131 -22.62 -0.43 3.83
C LEU A 131 -24.04 -0.30 4.37
N VAL A 132 -24.21 0.26 5.56
CA VAL A 132 -25.52 0.54 6.16
C VAL A 132 -26.38 1.41 5.24
N LEU A 133 -25.82 2.51 4.71
CA LEU A 133 -26.53 3.41 3.81
C LEU A 133 -26.90 2.73 2.49
N VAL A 134 -26.01 1.89 1.95
CA VAL A 134 -26.29 1.13 0.72
C VAL A 134 -27.43 0.13 0.95
N ASP A 135 -27.45 -0.55 2.08
CA ASP A 135 -28.50 -1.52 2.39
C ASP A 135 -29.86 -0.84 2.63
N GLN A 136 -29.87 0.32 3.30
CA GLN A 136 -31.06 1.18 3.40
C GLN A 136 -31.55 1.63 2.02
N ALA A 137 -30.66 2.10 1.16
CA ALA A 137 -31.02 2.53 -0.20
C ALA A 137 -31.60 1.37 -1.03
N LYS A 138 -31.04 0.16 -0.91
CA LYS A 138 -31.58 -1.04 -1.57
C LYS A 138 -32.97 -1.39 -1.05
N ALA A 139 -33.20 -1.35 0.26
CA ALA A 139 -34.49 -1.63 0.86
C ALA A 139 -35.55 -0.62 0.36
N ASN A 140 -35.23 0.67 0.41
CA ASN A 140 -36.10 1.73 -0.08
C ASN A 140 -36.43 1.57 -1.57
N PHE A 141 -35.42 1.26 -2.39
CA PHE A 141 -35.63 1.00 -3.82
C PHE A 141 -36.56 -0.20 -4.06
N LYS A 142 -36.37 -1.30 -3.32
CA LYS A 142 -37.24 -2.48 -3.42
C LYS A 142 -38.68 -2.14 -3.07
N ASN A 143 -38.89 -1.39 -1.99
CA ASN A 143 -40.23 -0.97 -1.57
C ASN A 143 -40.87 -0.05 -2.61
N ALA A 144 -40.16 0.98 -3.07
CA ALA A 144 -40.65 1.89 -4.10
C ALA A 144 -40.98 1.17 -5.41
N LYS A 145 -40.17 0.17 -5.80
CA LYS A 145 -40.46 -0.68 -6.94
C LYS A 145 -41.73 -1.52 -6.72
N GLY A 146 -41.92 -2.08 -5.53
CA GLY A 146 -43.13 -2.82 -5.17
C GLY A 146 -44.38 -1.97 -5.32
N VAL A 147 -44.37 -0.75 -4.76
CA VAL A 147 -45.45 0.24 -4.92
C VAL A 147 -45.71 0.55 -6.39
N LEU A 148 -44.64 0.80 -7.17
CA LEU A 148 -44.76 1.08 -8.60
C LEU A 148 -45.38 -0.09 -9.39
N ASP A 149 -44.97 -1.31 -9.08
CA ASP A 149 -45.49 -2.52 -9.74
C ASP A 149 -46.99 -2.73 -9.41
N GLU A 150 -47.39 -2.47 -8.16
CA GLU A 150 -48.78 -2.52 -7.71
C GLU A 150 -49.65 -1.44 -8.37
N GLU A 151 -49.21 -0.19 -8.37
CA GLU A 151 -49.93 0.92 -9.01
C GLU A 151 -50.07 0.74 -10.53
N ASN A 152 -49.05 0.19 -11.20
CA ASN A 152 -49.15 -0.16 -12.62
C ASN A 152 -50.21 -1.25 -12.88
N LYS A 153 -50.31 -2.25 -11.99
CA LYS A 153 -51.35 -3.29 -12.08
C LYS A 153 -52.73 -2.69 -11.86
N ASN A 154 -52.88 -1.81 -10.87
CA ASN A 154 -54.12 -1.11 -10.57
C ASN A 154 -54.55 -0.20 -11.72
N LEU A 155 -53.63 0.59 -12.29
CA LEU A 155 -53.87 1.42 -13.48
C LEU A 155 -54.32 0.59 -14.68
N LYS A 156 -53.69 -0.58 -14.91
CA LYS A 156 -54.09 -1.47 -16.00
C LYS A 156 -55.53 -1.96 -15.81
N LYS A 157 -55.89 -2.44 -14.61
CA LYS A 157 -57.28 -2.84 -14.29
C LYS A 157 -58.26 -1.68 -14.51
N ALA A 158 -57.91 -0.47 -14.05
CA ALA A 158 -58.75 0.72 -14.24
C ALA A 158 -59.00 1.02 -15.72
N ARG A 159 -57.97 0.87 -16.58
CA ARG A 159 -58.07 1.10 -18.03
C ARG A 159 -58.90 0.04 -18.74
N GLU A 160 -58.89 -1.20 -18.25
CA GLU A 160 -59.61 -2.33 -18.83
C GLU A 160 -61.06 -2.43 -18.34
N LEU A 161 -61.43 -1.74 -17.25
CA LEU A 161 -62.79 -1.75 -16.68
C LEU A 161 -63.83 -1.21 -17.67
N THR A 162 -64.90 -1.99 -17.86
CA THR A 162 -66.02 -1.61 -18.73
C THR A 162 -67.24 -1.08 -17.94
N PHE A 163 -68.11 -0.34 -18.64
CA PHE A 163 -69.35 0.20 -18.05
C PHE A 163 -70.31 -0.91 -17.58
N GLU A 164 -70.37 -2.04 -18.30
CA GLU A 164 -71.20 -3.18 -17.94
C GLU A 164 -70.72 -3.85 -16.65
N GLU A 165 -69.40 -4.04 -16.50
CA GLU A 165 -68.79 -4.56 -15.26
C GLU A 165 -69.03 -3.63 -14.07
N TRP A 166 -68.98 -2.31 -14.27
CA TRP A 166 -69.29 -1.34 -13.22
C TRP A 166 -70.77 -1.36 -12.78
N LEU A 167 -71.71 -1.48 -13.73
CA LEU A 167 -73.13 -1.65 -13.41
C LEU A 167 -73.38 -2.96 -12.64
N ALA A 168 -72.72 -4.05 -13.06
CA ALA A 168 -72.82 -5.35 -12.39
C ALA A 168 -72.27 -5.31 -10.95
N ASN A 169 -71.31 -4.44 -10.66
CA ASN A 169 -70.76 -4.21 -9.32
C ASN A 169 -71.53 -3.15 -8.51
N ASN A 170 -72.86 -3.08 -8.67
CA ASN A 170 -73.73 -2.12 -7.95
C ASN A 170 -73.29 -0.65 -8.06
N ARG A 171 -72.68 -0.26 -9.19
CA ARG A 171 -72.15 1.09 -9.42
C ARG A 171 -71.03 1.49 -8.45
N GLN A 172 -70.38 0.51 -7.82
CA GLN A 172 -69.25 0.72 -6.92
C GLN A 172 -67.92 0.51 -7.66
N MET A 173 -66.94 1.37 -7.36
CA MET A 173 -65.57 1.29 -7.87
C MET A 173 -64.66 0.54 -6.90
N ASN A 174 -65.11 -0.60 -6.34
CA ASN A 174 -64.36 -1.39 -5.36
C ASN A 174 -63.17 -2.18 -5.98
N LEU A 175 -62.45 -1.57 -6.91
CA LEU A 175 -61.27 -2.16 -7.55
C LEU A 175 -59.97 -1.89 -6.77
N PHE A 176 -60.04 -1.00 -5.76
CA PHE A 176 -58.92 -0.51 -4.97
C PHE A 176 -59.38 -0.32 -3.51
N GLU A 177 -59.43 -1.39 -2.70
CA GLU A 177 -59.57 -1.21 -1.25
C GLU A 177 -58.19 -0.94 -0.64
N ASN A 178 -58.17 0.01 0.30
CA ASN A 178 -57.02 0.74 0.82
C ASN A 178 -55.93 -0.16 1.44
N GLY A 179 -54.69 0.03 0.98
CA GLY A 179 -53.52 -0.20 1.81
C GLY A 179 -53.49 0.85 2.93
N GLU A 180 -53.65 0.35 4.16
CA GLU A 180 -53.34 0.94 5.47
C GLU A 180 -53.08 2.46 5.54
N GLU A 181 -53.93 3.16 6.29
CA GLU A 181 -53.65 4.47 6.87
C GLU A 181 -52.41 4.38 7.77
N GLU A 182 -51.24 4.78 7.27
CA GLU A 182 -50.10 5.13 8.13
C GLU A 182 -50.46 6.40 8.92
N ASN A 183 -50.94 6.20 10.15
CA ASN A 183 -51.02 7.24 11.17
C ASN A 183 -49.60 7.77 11.43
N TYR A 184 -49.35 9.02 11.07
CA TYR A 184 -48.27 9.82 11.63
C TYR A 184 -48.72 10.32 13.02
N ASP A 185 -48.21 9.69 14.07
CA ASP A 185 -48.01 10.31 15.39
C ASP A 185 -46.52 10.63 15.59
#